data_AF-A0A1F4ZX74-F1
#
_entry.id   AF-A0A1F4ZX74-F1
#
_cell.length_a   1.000
_cell.length_b   1.000
_cell.length_c   1.000
_cell.angle_alpha   90.00
_cell.angle_beta   90.00
_cell.angle_gamma   90.00
#
_symmetry.space_group_name_H-M   'P 1'
#
loop_
_entity.id
_entity.type
_entity.pdbx_description
1 polymer ?
#
loop_
_entity_poly.entity_id
_entity_poly.type
_entity_poly.pdbx_seq_one_letter_code
_entity_poly.pdbx_strand_id
1 'polypeptide(L)'
;MRCVDPLSLWGKVAILDIDYHHGNGTQEIFFQRRDVLTVSVHGHPHFAYPYFSGFADEKGQGEGLGFNINFPLPEIIVPQDYTLALGRALRNIVLFKPVFLVISLGLDTAKGDPTGSWPLKAKDFGDVGRMIGSLRLPTLVVQEGGYNTRNLGLNARHFFDGLHRTYYQTLK
;
A
#
# COMPACT_ATOMS: atom_id res chain seq x y z
N MET A 1 19.25 6.23 -15.44
CA MET A 1 19.02 5.15 -14.47
C MET A 1 18.36 4.00 -15.22
N ARG A 2 19.08 2.91 -15.55
CA ARG A 2 18.58 1.76 -16.37
C ARG A 2 18.27 0.50 -15.53
N CYS A 3 18.29 0.59 -14.20
CA CYS A 3 18.22 -0.60 -13.33
C CYS A 3 16.80 -1.10 -13.02
N VAL A 4 15.74 -0.49 -13.59
CA VAL A 4 14.34 -0.78 -13.22
C VAL A 4 13.50 -1.28 -14.39
N ASP A 5 14.12 -1.50 -15.55
CA ASP A 5 13.47 -2.09 -16.73
C ASP A 5 12.93 -3.53 -16.52
N PRO A 6 13.49 -4.39 -15.64
CA PRO A 6 13.00 -5.77 -15.53
C PRO A 6 11.59 -5.92 -14.94
N LEU A 7 11.15 -4.95 -14.13
CA LEU A 7 9.98 -5.14 -13.25
C LEU A 7 8.70 -5.46 -14.02
N SER A 8 8.55 -4.88 -15.21
CA SER A 8 7.35 -4.98 -16.04
C SER A 8 7.57 -5.80 -17.33
N LEU A 9 8.69 -6.52 -17.44
CA LEU A 9 9.01 -7.34 -18.62
C LEU A 9 7.91 -8.36 -18.95
N TRP A 10 7.27 -8.89 -17.91
CA TRP A 10 6.22 -9.91 -18.02
C TRP A 10 4.81 -9.33 -17.95
N GLY A 11 4.67 -8.01 -18.02
CA GLY A 11 3.41 -7.28 -18.00
C GLY A 11 3.34 -6.20 -16.92
N LYS A 12 2.20 -5.51 -16.86
CA LYS A 12 1.96 -4.41 -15.93
C LYS A 12 2.07 -4.84 -14.47
N VAL A 13 2.71 -4.03 -13.64
CA VAL A 13 2.84 -4.28 -12.18
C VAL A 13 2.16 -3.17 -11.40
N ALA A 14 1.40 -3.51 -10.37
CA ALA A 14 0.94 -2.53 -9.39
C ALA A 14 1.79 -2.65 -8.12
N ILE A 15 2.23 -1.52 -7.59
CA ILE A 15 2.85 -1.42 -6.27
C ILE A 15 1.84 -0.73 -5.36
N LEU A 16 1.41 -1.45 -4.33
CA LEU A 16 0.54 -0.95 -3.27
C LEU A 16 1.38 -0.76 -2.01
N ASP A 17 1.51 0.47 -1.59
CA ASP A 17 2.17 0.85 -0.37
C ASP A 17 1.13 1.15 0.72
N ILE A 18 1.23 0.41 1.81
CA ILE A 18 0.34 0.46 2.99
C ILE A 18 1.13 0.75 4.27
N ASP A 19 2.38 1.20 4.15
CA ASP A 19 3.13 1.82 5.24
C ASP A 19 2.45 3.12 5.70
N TYR A 20 2.66 3.49 6.96
CA TYR A 20 2.11 4.75 7.47
C TYR A 20 2.67 5.97 6.72
N HIS A 21 3.91 5.88 6.22
CA HIS A 21 4.58 6.95 5.49
C HIS A 21 4.43 6.79 3.99
N HIS A 22 4.48 7.91 3.27
CA HIS A 22 4.47 7.88 1.81
C HIS A 22 5.75 7.25 1.26
N GLY A 23 5.62 6.21 0.44
CA GLY A 23 6.70 5.61 -0.35
C GLY A 23 7.22 6.50 -1.48
N ASN A 24 7.78 7.66 -1.11
CA ASN A 24 8.30 8.68 -2.02
C ASN A 24 9.38 8.18 -2.98
N GLY A 25 10.27 7.29 -2.52
CA GLY A 25 11.29 6.70 -3.40
C GLY A 25 10.67 5.84 -4.51
N THR A 26 9.68 5.02 -4.17
CA THR A 26 8.93 4.22 -5.16
C THR A 26 8.21 5.13 -6.15
N GLN A 27 7.54 6.18 -5.66
CA GLN A 27 6.90 7.18 -6.51
C GLN A 27 7.91 7.80 -7.50
N GLU A 28 9.07 8.25 -7.02
CA GLU A 28 10.09 8.89 -7.87
C GLU A 28 10.61 7.95 -8.96
N ILE A 29 10.89 6.69 -8.62
CA ILE A 29 11.42 5.68 -9.55
C ILE A 29 10.47 5.46 -10.75
N PHE A 30 9.15 5.48 -10.53
CA PHE A 30 8.14 5.17 -11.54
C PHE A 30 7.33 6.39 -12.00
N PHE A 31 7.66 7.61 -11.58
CA PHE A 31 6.82 8.79 -11.76
C PHE A 31 6.46 9.11 -13.23
N GLN A 32 7.32 8.70 -14.16
CA GLN A 32 7.16 8.92 -15.60
C GLN A 32 6.71 7.67 -16.37
N ARG A 33 6.37 6.58 -15.68
CA ARG A 33 6.06 5.27 -16.24
C ARG A 33 4.58 4.92 -16.12
N ARG A 34 4.04 4.24 -17.13
CA ARG A 34 2.64 3.77 -17.18
C ARG A 34 2.48 2.26 -17.10
N ASP A 35 3.60 1.55 -17.17
CA ASP A 35 3.68 0.10 -17.07
C ASP A 35 3.79 -0.37 -15.61
N VAL A 36 4.06 0.56 -14.68
CA VAL A 36 4.01 0.35 -13.23
C VAL A 36 3.06 1.38 -12.63
N LEU A 37 2.02 0.91 -11.93
CA LEU A 37 1.12 1.76 -11.16
C LEU A 37 1.63 1.85 -9.72
N THR A 38 1.85 3.05 -9.20
CA THR A 38 2.18 3.29 -7.80
C THR A 38 0.96 3.82 -7.06
N VAL A 39 0.57 3.14 -5.98
CA VAL A 39 -0.54 3.56 -5.11
C VAL A 39 -0.09 3.52 -3.66
N SER A 40 -0.26 4.61 -2.91
CA SER A 40 0.15 4.69 -1.50
C SER A 40 -0.97 5.24 -0.62
N VAL A 41 -1.21 4.61 0.53
CA VAL A 41 -2.18 5.05 1.56
C VAL A 41 -1.41 5.38 2.84
N HIS A 42 -1.28 6.66 3.17
CA HIS A 42 -0.33 7.14 4.17
C HIS A 42 -0.86 8.36 4.95
N GLY A 43 -0.19 8.72 6.05
CA GLY A 43 -0.44 9.96 6.79
C GLY A 43 -0.19 11.19 5.92
N HIS A 44 -1.05 12.20 6.01
CA HIS A 44 -0.92 13.39 5.17
C HIS A 44 0.45 14.06 5.35
N PRO A 45 1.16 14.41 4.26
CA PRO A 45 2.52 14.94 4.37
C PRO A 45 2.65 16.22 5.19
N HIS A 46 1.58 17.03 5.30
CA HIS A 46 1.56 18.19 6.21
C HIS A 46 1.96 17.89 7.67
N PHE A 47 1.80 16.66 8.15
CA PHE A 47 2.19 16.28 9.52
C PHE A 47 3.07 15.03 9.59
N ALA A 48 3.10 14.19 8.55
CA ALA A 48 3.89 12.97 8.50
C ALA A 48 5.05 13.09 7.51
N TYR A 49 6.17 12.42 7.81
CA TYR A 49 7.26 12.24 6.85
C TYR A 49 6.69 11.61 5.55
N PRO A 50 7.13 12.05 4.36
CA PRO A 50 8.31 12.87 4.06
C PRO A 50 8.09 14.39 4.02
N TYR A 51 6.89 14.90 4.31
CA TYR A 51 6.55 16.33 4.30
C TYR A 51 6.50 17.06 2.94
N PHE A 52 7.34 16.69 1.99
CA PHE A 52 7.47 17.38 0.70
C PHE A 52 6.88 16.61 -0.49
N SER A 53 6.40 15.37 -0.28
CA SER A 53 5.73 14.55 -1.29
C SER A 53 4.65 13.68 -0.66
N GLY A 54 3.78 13.10 -1.48
CA GLY A 54 2.64 12.29 -1.04
C GLY A 54 1.32 13.03 -1.11
N PHE A 55 1.29 14.23 -1.68
CA PHE A 55 0.05 14.97 -1.88
C PHE A 55 -0.82 14.32 -2.96
N ALA A 56 -2.14 14.48 -2.84
CA ALA A 56 -3.12 13.85 -3.73
C ALA A 56 -3.09 14.39 -5.18
N ASP A 57 -2.45 15.54 -5.41
CA ASP A 57 -2.27 16.16 -6.72
C ASP A 57 -1.02 15.68 -7.47
N GLU A 58 -0.12 14.94 -6.81
CA GLU A 58 1.03 14.29 -7.42
C GLU A 58 0.60 13.05 -8.21
N LYS A 59 0.28 13.23 -9.50
CA LYS A 59 -0.36 12.20 -10.33
C LYS A 59 0.57 11.50 -11.33
N GLY A 60 1.88 11.70 -11.23
CA GLY A 60 2.85 11.29 -12.23
C GLY A 60 3.07 12.36 -13.30
N GLN A 61 3.97 12.10 -14.24
CA GLN A 61 4.41 13.05 -15.25
C GLN A 61 4.62 12.37 -16.62
N GLY A 62 4.39 13.09 -17.71
CA GLY A 62 4.60 12.56 -19.06
C GLY A 62 3.73 11.32 -19.32
N GLU A 63 4.34 10.24 -19.79
CA GLU A 63 3.64 8.97 -20.01
C GLU A 63 3.06 8.38 -18.72
N GLY A 64 3.65 8.66 -17.55
CA GLY A 64 3.18 8.19 -16.25
C GLY A 64 2.04 9.01 -15.64
N LEU A 65 1.54 10.04 -16.32
CA LEU A 65 0.41 10.83 -15.82
C LEU A 65 -0.83 9.94 -15.64
N GLY A 66 -1.36 9.92 -14.41
CA GLY A 66 -2.46 9.05 -13.99
C GLY A 66 -2.03 7.69 -13.42
N PHE A 67 -0.73 7.39 -13.38
CA PHE A 67 -0.17 6.12 -12.89
C PHE A 67 0.58 6.26 -11.54
N ASN A 68 0.46 7.41 -10.89
CA ASN A 68 0.78 7.59 -9.47
C ASN A 68 -0.47 8.09 -8.73
N ILE A 69 -0.84 7.42 -7.63
CA ILE A 69 -2.07 7.72 -6.88
C ILE A 69 -1.78 7.73 -5.38
N ASN A 70 -1.84 8.91 -4.78
CA ASN A 70 -1.67 9.09 -3.34
C ASN A 70 -3.03 9.23 -2.62
N PHE A 71 -3.17 8.52 -1.51
CA PHE A 71 -4.29 8.65 -0.57
C PHE A 71 -3.78 9.17 0.78
N PRO A 72 -3.45 10.46 0.90
CA PRO A 72 -3.06 11.05 2.17
C PRO A 72 -4.28 11.16 3.09
N LEU A 73 -4.17 10.62 4.31
CA LEU A 73 -5.24 10.63 5.32
C LEU A 73 -4.89 11.54 6.51
N PRO A 74 -5.89 12.09 7.22
CA PRO A 74 -5.66 12.91 8.41
C PRO A 74 -4.87 12.19 9.51
N GLU A 75 -4.29 12.95 10.43
CA GLU A 75 -3.52 12.41 11.57
C GLU A 75 -4.39 11.57 12.49
N ILE A 76 -5.64 11.99 12.68
CA ILE A 76 -6.63 11.33 13.51
C ILE A 76 -7.65 10.67 12.59
N ILE A 77 -7.70 9.34 12.62
CA ILE A 77 -8.67 8.54 11.87
C ILE A 77 -9.31 7.50 12.78
N VAL A 78 -10.45 6.96 12.34
CA VAL A 78 -10.93 5.65 12.78
C VAL A 78 -10.51 4.58 11.76
N PRO A 79 -10.41 3.29 12.15
CA PRO A 79 -10.00 2.23 11.22
C PRO A 79 -10.82 2.15 9.93
N GLN A 80 -12.09 2.55 9.98
CA GLN A 80 -12.98 2.60 8.83
C GLN A 80 -12.47 3.56 7.74
N ASP A 81 -11.90 4.71 8.11
CA ASP A 81 -11.35 5.68 7.15
C ASP A 81 -10.22 5.04 6.33
N TYR A 82 -9.33 4.29 7.01
CA TYR A 82 -8.25 3.54 6.37
C TYR A 82 -8.81 2.50 5.38
N THR A 83 -9.79 1.70 5.81
CA THR A 83 -10.39 0.68 4.91
C THR A 83 -11.14 1.29 3.73
N LEU A 84 -11.75 2.47 3.88
CA LEU A 84 -12.38 3.19 2.76
C LEU A 84 -11.35 3.69 1.75
N ALA A 85 -10.21 4.21 2.24
CA ALA A 85 -9.09 4.63 1.41
C ALA A 85 -8.46 3.43 0.67
N LEU A 86 -8.16 2.35 1.40
CA LEU A 86 -7.67 1.10 0.81
C LEU A 86 -8.65 0.55 -0.23
N GLY A 87 -9.96 0.58 0.03
CA GLY A 87 -10.96 0.17 -0.95
C GLY A 87 -10.93 1.01 -2.24
N ARG A 88 -10.63 2.30 -2.16
CA ARG A 88 -10.40 3.17 -3.34
C ARG A 88 -9.08 2.83 -4.04
N ALA A 89 -8.02 2.59 -3.30
CA ALA A 89 -6.72 2.16 -3.83
C ALA A 89 -6.86 0.84 -4.62
N LEU A 90 -7.49 -0.17 -4.04
CA LEU A 90 -7.71 -1.47 -4.68
C LEU A 90 -8.58 -1.36 -5.94
N ARG A 91 -9.57 -0.46 -5.98
CA ARG A 91 -10.34 -0.21 -7.22
C ARG A 91 -9.45 0.30 -8.36
N ASN A 92 -8.51 1.21 -8.07
CA ASN A 92 -7.56 1.68 -9.09
C ASN A 92 -6.66 0.54 -9.58
N ILE A 93 -6.19 -0.33 -8.68
CA ILE A 93 -5.41 -1.52 -9.04
C ILE A 93 -6.21 -2.46 -9.95
N VAL A 94 -7.49 -2.72 -9.64
CA VAL A 94 -8.38 -3.53 -10.49
C VAL A 94 -8.54 -2.91 -11.88
N LEU A 95 -8.77 -1.60 -11.96
CA LEU A 95 -8.91 -0.88 -13.24
C LEU A 95 -7.62 -0.92 -14.06
N PHE A 96 -6.47 -0.88 -13.39
CA PHE A 96 -5.16 -0.96 -14.03
C PHE A 96 -4.86 -2.35 -14.59
N LYS A 97 -5.50 -3.42 -14.10
CA LYS A 97 -5.32 -4.81 -14.56
C LYS A 97 -3.83 -5.24 -14.60
N PRO A 98 -3.11 -5.19 -13.46
CA PRO A 98 -1.75 -5.70 -13.40
C PRO A 98 -1.72 -7.23 -13.48
N VAL A 99 -0.57 -7.78 -13.87
CA VAL A 99 -0.27 -9.21 -13.81
C VAL A 99 0.40 -9.62 -12.49
N PHE A 100 1.08 -8.67 -11.82
CA PHE A 100 1.71 -8.86 -10.51
C PHE A 100 1.35 -7.71 -9.57
N LEU A 101 1.22 -8.02 -8.29
CA LEU A 101 1.09 -7.06 -7.20
C LEU A 101 2.34 -7.10 -6.33
N VAL A 102 2.92 -5.94 -6.04
CA VAL A 102 3.93 -5.77 -4.98
C VAL A 102 3.27 -5.01 -3.85
N ILE A 103 3.40 -5.49 -2.62
CA ILE A 103 2.90 -4.84 -1.41
C ILE A 103 4.11 -4.38 -0.60
N SER A 104 4.23 -3.07 -0.42
CA SER A 104 5.10 -2.47 0.60
C SER A 104 4.33 -2.45 1.92
N LEU A 105 4.61 -3.44 2.77
CA LEU A 105 3.90 -3.71 4.02
C LEU A 105 4.58 -3.01 5.19
N GLY A 106 4.04 -1.86 5.59
CA GLY A 106 4.31 -1.29 6.91
C GLY A 106 3.30 -1.74 7.96
N LEU A 107 3.78 -1.96 9.18
CA LEU A 107 2.97 -2.32 10.35
C LEU A 107 2.90 -1.19 11.38
N ASP A 108 3.42 -0.02 11.03
CA ASP A 108 3.47 1.21 11.83
C ASP A 108 2.18 2.04 11.79
N THR A 109 1.20 1.62 10.99
CA THR A 109 -0.21 2.07 11.12
C THR A 109 -0.89 1.54 12.40
N ALA A 110 -0.22 0.65 13.15
CA ALA A 110 -0.73 0.02 14.35
C ALA A 110 -0.86 0.98 15.53
N LYS A 111 -1.89 0.76 16.35
CA LYS A 111 -2.09 1.47 17.61
C LYS A 111 -0.87 1.36 18.50
N GLY A 112 -0.29 2.51 18.84
CA GLY A 112 0.85 2.60 19.75
C GLY A 112 2.17 2.20 19.10
N ASP A 113 2.25 2.21 17.77
CA ASP A 113 3.54 2.30 17.08
C ASP A 113 4.17 3.69 17.35
N PRO A 114 5.49 3.80 17.58
CA PRO A 114 6.13 5.09 17.85
C PRO A 114 6.25 6.01 16.63
N THR A 115 6.09 5.51 15.39
CA THR A 115 6.26 6.32 14.17
C THR A 115 4.95 6.65 13.46
N GLY A 116 3.83 6.04 13.86
CA GLY A 116 2.51 6.30 13.30
C GLY A 116 1.47 6.69 14.35
N SER A 117 0.49 7.52 13.97
CA SER A 117 -0.55 8.00 14.87
C SER A 117 -1.82 7.15 14.88
N TRP A 118 -1.95 6.19 13.96
CA TRP A 118 -3.22 5.54 13.68
C TRP A 118 -3.58 4.40 14.64
N PRO A 119 -4.88 4.08 14.81
CA PRO A 119 -5.33 3.17 15.85
C PRO A 119 -5.56 1.72 15.36
N LEU A 120 -4.93 1.27 14.27
CA LEU A 120 -5.19 -0.08 13.74
C LEU A 120 -4.76 -1.15 14.75
N LYS A 121 -5.61 -2.16 14.93
CA LYS A 121 -5.34 -3.33 15.78
C LYS A 121 -5.08 -4.53 14.90
N ALA A 122 -4.57 -5.62 15.49
CA ALA A 122 -4.32 -6.88 14.81
C ALA A 122 -5.48 -7.35 13.91
N LYS A 123 -6.74 -7.23 14.37
CA LYS A 123 -7.91 -7.59 13.56
C LYS A 123 -8.01 -6.79 12.24
N ASP A 124 -7.64 -5.50 12.28
CA ASP A 124 -7.74 -4.57 11.16
C ASP A 124 -6.69 -4.93 10.10
N PHE A 125 -5.48 -5.35 10.50
CA PHE A 125 -4.50 -5.95 9.58
C PHE A 125 -5.03 -7.21 8.90
N GLY A 126 -5.83 -8.02 9.61
CA GLY A 126 -6.53 -9.15 9.02
C GLY A 126 -7.58 -8.74 7.99
N ASP A 127 -8.32 -7.65 8.22
CA ASP A 127 -9.24 -7.07 7.22
C ASP A 127 -8.49 -6.56 5.99
N VAL A 128 -7.38 -5.85 6.19
CA VAL A 128 -6.49 -5.37 5.11
C VAL A 128 -5.99 -6.54 4.26
N GLY A 129 -5.47 -7.58 4.90
CA GLY A 129 -5.04 -8.80 4.22
C GLY A 129 -6.17 -9.43 3.41
N ARG A 130 -7.38 -9.55 3.98
CA ARG A 130 -8.55 -10.09 3.26
C ARG A 130 -8.93 -9.25 2.04
N MET A 131 -8.94 -7.93 2.17
CA MET A 131 -9.28 -7.02 1.07
C MET A 131 -8.29 -7.18 -0.08
N ILE A 132 -6.99 -7.22 0.21
CA ILE A 132 -5.96 -7.38 -0.83
C ILE A 132 -5.99 -8.80 -1.43
N GLY A 133 -6.14 -9.84 -0.61
CA GLY A 133 -6.22 -11.24 -1.06
C GLY A 133 -7.39 -11.51 -2.01
N SER A 134 -8.46 -10.72 -1.92
CA SER A 134 -9.62 -10.80 -2.82
C SER A 134 -9.29 -10.48 -4.28
N LEU A 135 -8.18 -9.77 -4.54
CA LEU A 135 -7.71 -9.47 -5.90
C LEU A 135 -7.21 -10.71 -6.64
N ARG A 136 -6.79 -11.76 -5.91
CA ARG A 136 -6.24 -13.01 -6.46
C ARG A 136 -5.11 -12.81 -7.47
N LEU A 137 -4.28 -11.80 -7.25
CA LEU A 137 -3.09 -11.52 -8.06
C LEU A 137 -1.87 -12.24 -7.48
N PRO A 138 -0.96 -12.78 -8.32
CA PRO A 138 0.38 -13.15 -7.88
C PRO A 138 1.03 -11.99 -7.14
N THR A 139 1.33 -12.19 -5.85
CA THR A 139 1.66 -11.10 -4.92
C THR A 139 3.03 -11.33 -4.27
N LEU A 140 3.91 -10.32 -4.35
CA LEU A 140 5.11 -10.20 -3.53
C LEU A 140 4.81 -9.27 -2.36
N VAL A 141 5.14 -9.69 -1.14
CA VAL A 141 5.06 -8.83 0.06
C VAL A 141 6.47 -8.47 0.48
N VAL A 142 6.74 -7.17 0.58
CA VAL A 142 8.01 -6.59 1.02
C VAL A 142 7.77 -5.90 2.35
N GLN A 143 8.56 -6.27 3.36
CA GLN A 143 8.44 -5.66 4.69
C GLN A 143 9.04 -4.25 4.68
N GLU A 144 8.28 -3.28 5.19
CA GLU A 144 8.69 -1.87 5.39
C GLU A 144 8.71 -1.56 6.90
N GLY A 145 8.02 -0.50 7.35
CA GLY A 145 7.95 -0.05 8.73
C GLY A 145 7.20 -0.99 9.69
N GLY A 146 7.17 -0.58 10.96
CA GLY A 146 6.63 -1.36 12.07
C GLY A 146 7.67 -1.48 13.18
N TYR A 147 7.53 -0.64 14.20
CA TYR A 147 8.59 -0.40 15.18
C TYR A 147 8.18 -0.80 16.59
N ASN A 148 6.88 -1.06 16.83
CA ASN A 148 6.43 -1.71 18.06
C ASN A 148 6.63 -3.23 18.02
N THR A 149 7.84 -3.67 18.40
CA THR A 149 8.25 -5.09 18.40
C THR A 149 7.39 -6.01 19.26
N ARG A 150 6.66 -5.48 20.26
CA ARG A 150 5.76 -6.30 21.11
C ARG A 150 4.54 -6.81 20.34
N ASN A 151 4.07 -6.06 19.35
CA ASN A 151 2.86 -6.35 18.59
C ASN A 151 3.14 -6.71 17.12
N LEU A 152 4.36 -6.48 16.63
CA LEU A 152 4.76 -6.67 15.24
C LEU A 152 4.38 -8.05 14.69
N GLY A 153 4.80 -9.12 15.37
CA GLY A 153 4.50 -10.49 14.94
C GLY A 153 3.01 -10.83 14.94
N LEU A 154 2.24 -10.27 15.88
CA LEU A 154 0.78 -10.45 15.93
C LEU A 154 0.12 -9.77 14.73
N ASN A 155 0.47 -8.52 14.45
CA ASN A 155 -0.07 -7.76 13.32
C ASN A 155 0.28 -8.42 11.97
N ALA A 156 1.55 -8.80 11.79
CA ALA A 156 2.01 -9.52 10.61
C ALA A 156 1.25 -10.84 10.39
N ARG A 157 1.10 -11.64 11.45
CA ARG A 157 0.33 -12.89 11.38
C ARG A 157 -1.10 -12.65 10.90
N HIS A 158 -1.79 -11.68 11.48
CA HIS A 158 -3.16 -11.37 11.08
C HIS A 158 -3.25 -10.92 9.62
N PHE A 159 -2.33 -10.08 9.16
CA PHE A 159 -2.24 -9.67 7.75
C PHE A 159 -2.09 -10.89 6.83
N PHE A 160 -1.10 -11.74 7.08
CA PHE A 160 -0.85 -12.92 6.24
C PHE A 160 -1.98 -13.96 6.32
N ASP A 161 -2.58 -14.17 7.49
CA ASP A 161 -3.77 -15.03 7.64
C ASP A 161 -4.93 -14.52 6.78
N GLY A 162 -5.19 -13.20 6.78
CA GLY A 162 -6.21 -12.58 5.94
C GLY A 162 -5.91 -12.70 4.45
N LEU A 163 -4.67 -12.38 4.05
CA LEU A 163 -4.20 -12.43 2.68
C LEU A 163 -4.30 -13.85 2.11
N HIS A 164 -3.69 -14.82 2.79
CA HIS A 164 -3.62 -16.21 2.35
C HIS A 164 -5.01 -16.86 2.27
N ARG A 165 -5.84 -16.72 3.32
CA ARG A 165 -7.15 -17.36 3.35
C ARG A 165 -8.05 -16.85 2.23
N THR A 166 -8.11 -15.54 1.99
CA THR A 166 -8.97 -15.01 0.92
C THR A 166 -8.43 -15.33 -0.47
N TYR A 167 -7.10 -15.34 -0.65
CA TYR A 167 -6.50 -15.72 -1.94
C TYR A 167 -6.88 -17.14 -2.35
N TYR A 168 -6.77 -18.11 -1.43
CA TYR A 168 -7.01 -19.53 -1.72
C TYR A 168 -8.44 -20.02 -1.46
N GLN A 169 -9.29 -19.24 -0.79
CA GLN A 169 -10.71 -19.59 -0.65
C GLN A 169 -11.41 -19.44 -1.99
N THR A 170 -11.69 -20.57 -2.63
CA THR A 170 -12.74 -20.69 -3.64
C THR A 170 -14.06 -20.33 -2.95
N LEU A 171 -14.86 -19.44 -3.55
CA LEU A 171 -16.26 -19.31 -3.16
C LEU A 171 -16.85 -20.72 -3.34
N LYS A 172 -17.18 -21.39 -2.23
CA LYS A 172 -17.96 -22.62 -2.27
C LYS A 172 -19.34 -22.31 -2.83
#